data_AF-M4E861-F1
#
_entry.id   AF-M4E861-F1
#
_cell.length_a   1.000
_cell.length_b   1.000
_cell.length_c   1.000
_cell.angle_alpha   90.00
_cell.angle_beta   90.00
_cell.angle_gamma   90.00
#
_symmetry.space_group_name_H-M   'P 1'
#
loop_
_entity.id
_entity.type
_entity.pdbx_description
1 polymer ?
#
loop_
_entity_poly.entity_id
_entity_poly.type
_entity_poly.pdbx_seq_one_letter_code
_entity_poly.pdbx_strand_id
1 'polypeptide(L)'
;MTSPMNPPPSTPPQFISRRQTPNVVPTGLRLSQGQSQNREQPSSSSSSFPMINEDIAGEIKRQSDELDIFLQTQDEQLRRMLAENSERHYRELLKTTEESVRRRLREKEAEIEKATRRHAELEARAMQIETESRAWQARAASKEAEATTLQARLQQAVAHGGGDTVAEPNSGSVDGVDEAEDAESAYVDPDRLELTGPSCRICWRRSATVLALPCRHLILCKGCDGSVRVCPLCLSSKNSSVEVFFS
;
A
#
# COMPACT_ATOMS: atom_id res chain seq x y z
N MET A 1 31.72 -13.87 14.91
CA MET A 1 31.19 -13.11 16.08
C MET A 1 29.85 -12.52 15.65
N THR A 2 28.78 -13.26 15.89
CA THR A 2 27.42 -12.95 15.44
C THR A 2 26.52 -12.86 16.66
N SER A 3 26.10 -11.65 17.01
CA SER A 3 25.13 -11.41 18.09
C SER A 3 23.72 -11.74 17.60
N PRO A 4 22.89 -12.46 18.37
CA PRO A 4 21.48 -12.64 18.02
C PRO A 4 20.67 -11.43 18.49
N MET A 5 19.89 -10.84 17.58
CA MET A 5 18.88 -9.85 17.92
C MET A 5 17.70 -10.52 18.63
N ASN A 6 17.39 -10.01 19.81
CA ASN A 6 16.25 -10.42 20.62
C ASN A 6 14.96 -9.80 20.03
N PRO A 7 13.89 -10.57 19.76
CA PRO A 7 12.61 -10.01 19.35
C PRO A 7 11.90 -9.35 20.55
N PRO A 8 11.10 -8.28 20.32
CA PRO A 8 10.36 -7.62 21.39
C PRO A 8 9.22 -8.51 21.92
N PRO A 9 8.82 -8.35 23.19
CA PRO A 9 7.77 -9.17 23.79
C PRO A 9 6.41 -8.93 23.12
N SER A 10 5.75 -10.02 22.78
CA SER A 10 4.36 -10.06 22.31
C SER A 10 3.41 -9.69 23.45
N THR A 11 2.78 -8.52 23.35
CA THR A 11 1.68 -8.11 24.22
C THR A 11 0.43 -8.96 23.88
N PRO A 12 -0.20 -9.64 24.85
CA PRO A 12 -1.43 -10.37 24.60
C PRO A 12 -2.60 -9.39 24.35
N PRO A 13 -3.61 -9.77 23.54
CA PRO A 13 -4.78 -8.94 23.30
C PRO A 13 -5.52 -8.71 24.62
N GLN A 14 -5.66 -7.44 25.00
CA GLN A 14 -6.51 -7.06 26.12
C GLN A 14 -7.96 -7.43 25.80
N PHE A 15 -8.48 -8.45 26.45
CA PHE A 15 -9.91 -8.70 26.54
C PHE A 15 -10.56 -7.48 27.21
N ILE A 16 -11.20 -6.63 26.42
CA ILE A 16 -12.15 -5.65 26.94
C ILE A 16 -13.32 -6.46 27.46
N SER A 17 -13.30 -6.74 28.76
CA SER A 17 -14.43 -7.28 29.51
C SER A 17 -15.49 -6.17 29.58
N ARG A 18 -16.25 -6.01 28.50
CA ARG A 18 -17.42 -5.15 28.46
C ARG A 18 -18.48 -5.86 29.29
N ARG A 19 -18.56 -5.48 30.58
CA ARG A 19 -19.70 -5.79 31.44
C ARG A 19 -20.98 -5.38 30.71
N GLN A 20 -21.65 -6.34 30.09
CA GLN A 20 -23.03 -6.19 29.69
C GLN A 20 -23.85 -6.27 30.97
N THR A 21 -24.29 -5.11 31.45
CA THR A 21 -25.44 -5.01 32.35
C THR A 21 -26.64 -5.64 31.64
N PRO A 22 -27.30 -6.67 32.20
CA PRO A 22 -28.65 -6.99 31.76
C PRO A 22 -29.52 -5.84 32.26
N ASN A 23 -30.11 -5.10 31.33
CA ASN A 23 -31.12 -4.10 31.64
C ASN A 23 -32.40 -4.85 32.04
N VAL A 24 -32.42 -5.33 33.29
CA VAL A 24 -33.63 -5.85 33.93
C VAL A 24 -34.44 -4.63 34.32
N VAL A 25 -35.47 -4.33 33.52
CA VAL A 25 -36.49 -3.36 33.91
C VAL A 25 -37.32 -4.03 35.01
N PRO A 26 -37.29 -3.54 36.27
CA PRO A 26 -38.15 -4.07 37.31
C PRO A 26 -39.52 -3.42 37.13
N THR A 27 -40.51 -4.18 36.65
CA THR A 27 -41.91 -3.79 36.77
C THR A 27 -42.32 -3.93 38.24
N GLY A 28 -41.87 -2.98 39.06
CA GLY A 28 -42.16 -2.93 40.49
C GLY A 28 -43.57 -2.41 40.75
N LEU A 29 -44.56 -3.29 40.72
CA LEU A 29 -45.83 -3.06 41.40
C LEU A 29 -45.63 -3.39 42.89
N ARG A 30 -45.23 -2.37 43.64
CA ARG A 30 -45.16 -2.41 45.11
C ARG A 30 -46.55 -2.11 45.67
N LEU A 31 -47.32 -3.12 46.02
CA LEU A 31 -48.52 -2.96 46.85
C LEU A 31 -48.16 -3.14 48.32
N SER A 32 -48.48 -2.10 49.10
CA SER A 32 -48.28 -1.98 50.54
C SER A 32 -49.12 -2.98 51.32
N GLN A 33 -48.47 -3.80 52.16
CA GLN A 33 -49.14 -4.63 53.15
C GLN A 33 -49.46 -3.77 54.38
N GLY A 34 -50.67 -3.20 54.40
CA GLY A 34 -51.28 -2.60 55.58
C GLY A 34 -51.84 -3.69 56.48
N GLN A 35 -51.45 -3.65 57.74
CA GLN A 35 -51.91 -4.48 58.84
C GLN A 35 -53.38 -4.16 59.16
N SER A 36 -54.25 -5.18 59.24
CA SER A 36 -55.53 -5.09 59.95
C SER A 36 -55.88 -6.47 60.51
N GLN A 37 -55.79 -6.56 61.83
CA GLN A 37 -56.34 -7.66 62.60
C GLN A 37 -57.87 -7.57 62.53
N ASN A 38 -58.55 -8.68 62.21
CA ASN A 38 -59.84 -8.92 62.82
C ASN A 38 -60.10 -10.43 62.97
N ARG A 39 -60.48 -10.79 64.19
CA ARG A 39 -60.71 -12.13 64.71
C ARG A 39 -62.21 -12.24 64.85
N GLU A 40 -62.86 -13.16 64.13
CA GLU A 40 -64.21 -13.62 64.48
C GLU A 40 -64.63 -14.86 63.66
N GLN A 41 -65.09 -15.87 64.37
CA GLN A 41 -65.98 -16.96 63.95
C GLN A 41 -67.01 -17.13 65.07
N PRO A 42 -68.14 -17.86 64.90
CA PRO A 42 -68.98 -18.08 63.70
C PRO A 42 -70.49 -17.88 64.05
N SER A 43 -71.39 -17.84 63.05
CA SER A 43 -72.74 -18.48 63.06
C SER A 43 -73.65 -18.08 61.89
N SER A 44 -73.98 -19.07 61.06
CA SER A 44 -75.30 -19.45 60.50
C SER A 44 -76.29 -18.38 59.99
N SER A 45 -76.55 -18.39 58.67
CA SER A 45 -77.75 -18.99 58.04
C SER A 45 -78.05 -18.37 56.66
N SER A 46 -77.91 -19.14 55.59
CA SER A 46 -78.70 -18.96 54.37
C SER A 46 -78.73 -20.27 53.58
N SER A 47 -79.94 -20.70 53.26
CA SER A 47 -80.27 -21.83 52.38
C SER A 47 -79.63 -21.61 51.00
N SER A 48 -78.82 -22.54 50.50
CA SER A 48 -78.41 -22.58 49.08
C SER A 48 -78.06 -23.99 48.63
N PHE A 49 -78.58 -24.37 47.47
CA PHE A 49 -78.54 -25.71 46.89
C PHE A 49 -77.10 -26.17 46.60
N PRO A 50 -76.60 -27.27 47.22
CA PRO A 50 -75.25 -27.79 46.97
C PRO A 50 -75.03 -28.22 45.51
N MET A 51 -76.11 -28.68 44.85
CA MET A 51 -76.09 -29.18 43.48
C MET A 51 -75.80 -28.12 42.42
N ILE A 52 -76.11 -26.84 42.66
CA ILE A 52 -75.97 -25.77 41.65
C ILE A 52 -74.58 -25.11 41.75
N ASN A 53 -74.01 -25.05 42.96
CA ASN A 53 -72.65 -24.53 43.18
C ASN A 53 -71.57 -25.47 42.64
N GLU A 54 -71.77 -26.79 42.74
CA GLU A 54 -70.83 -27.79 42.23
C GLU A 54 -70.73 -27.74 40.69
N ASP A 55 -71.85 -27.51 40.00
CA ASP A 55 -71.93 -27.42 38.54
C ASP A 55 -71.27 -26.14 38.01
N ILE A 56 -71.49 -25.01 38.68
CA ILE A 56 -70.82 -23.73 38.38
C ILE A 56 -69.30 -23.83 38.64
N ALA A 57 -68.89 -24.49 39.72
CA ALA A 57 -67.47 -24.70 40.02
C ALA A 57 -66.79 -25.61 38.98
N GLY A 58 -67.49 -26.62 38.49
CA GLY A 58 -67.03 -27.49 37.39
C GLY A 58 -66.82 -26.71 36.09
N GLU A 59 -67.75 -25.85 35.71
CA GLU A 59 -67.64 -25.02 34.49
C GLU A 59 -66.50 -23.98 34.61
N ILE A 60 -66.35 -23.34 35.77
CA ILE A 60 -65.22 -22.41 36.02
C ILE A 60 -63.89 -23.15 35.89
N LYS A 61 -63.78 -24.36 36.43
CA LYS A 61 -62.57 -25.17 36.30
C LYS A 61 -62.30 -25.55 34.85
N ARG A 62 -63.32 -25.97 34.11
CA ARG A 62 -63.22 -26.29 32.68
C ARG A 62 -62.72 -25.09 31.86
N GLN A 63 -63.28 -23.91 32.11
CA GLN A 63 -62.84 -22.67 31.46
C GLN A 63 -61.42 -22.28 31.87
N SER A 64 -61.03 -22.50 33.12
CA SER A 64 -59.65 -22.28 33.57
C SER A 64 -58.67 -23.20 32.86
N ASP A 65 -59.00 -24.49 32.74
CA ASP A 65 -58.16 -25.47 32.06
C ASP A 65 -58.04 -25.16 30.56
N GLU A 66 -59.13 -24.72 29.90
CA GLU A 66 -59.10 -24.25 28.51
C GLU A 66 -58.22 -23.03 28.31
N LEU A 67 -58.30 -22.05 29.23
CA LEU A 67 -57.45 -20.87 29.22
C LEU A 67 -55.98 -21.24 29.41
N ASP A 68 -55.68 -22.16 30.33
CA ASP A 68 -54.31 -22.62 30.56
C ASP A 68 -53.72 -23.32 29.33
N ILE A 69 -54.50 -24.19 28.67
CA ILE A 69 -54.06 -24.84 27.42
C ILE A 69 -53.82 -23.82 26.32
N PHE A 70 -54.72 -22.82 26.19
CA PHE A 70 -54.56 -21.74 25.22
C PHE A 70 -53.31 -20.91 25.50
N LEU A 71 -53.08 -20.51 26.76
CA LEU A 71 -51.92 -19.75 27.18
C LEU A 71 -50.62 -20.52 26.93
N GLN A 72 -50.58 -21.81 27.25
CA GLN A 72 -49.42 -22.67 26.97
C GLN A 72 -49.12 -22.75 25.46
N THR A 73 -50.18 -22.86 24.63
CA THR A 73 -50.02 -22.93 23.18
C THR A 73 -49.47 -21.62 22.61
N GLN A 74 -49.96 -20.48 23.09
CA GLN A 74 -49.48 -19.15 22.69
C GLN A 74 -48.03 -18.90 23.17
N ASP A 75 -47.70 -19.30 24.40
CA ASP A 75 -46.33 -19.18 24.93
C ASP A 75 -45.34 -20.01 24.08
N GLU A 76 -45.70 -21.25 23.75
CA GLU A 76 -44.85 -22.11 22.91
C GLU A 76 -44.72 -21.58 21.48
N GLN A 77 -45.79 -21.02 20.91
CA GLN A 77 -45.71 -20.37 19.60
C GLN A 77 -44.78 -19.14 19.63
N LEU A 78 -44.91 -18.30 20.65
CA LEU A 78 -44.08 -17.11 20.81
C LEU A 78 -42.61 -17.49 21.01
N ARG A 79 -42.33 -18.50 21.85
CA ARG A 79 -40.97 -19.03 22.07
C ARG A 79 -40.34 -19.52 20.78
N ARG A 80 -41.06 -20.31 19.99
CA ARG A 80 -40.57 -20.80 18.68
C ARG A 80 -40.26 -19.66 17.73
N MET A 81 -41.19 -18.71 17.58
CA MET A 81 -40.98 -17.55 16.70
C MET A 81 -39.78 -16.69 17.13
N LEU A 82 -39.59 -16.47 18.45
CA LEU A 82 -38.45 -15.74 18.97
C LEU A 82 -37.13 -16.49 18.72
N ALA A 83 -37.10 -17.80 18.94
CA ALA A 83 -35.92 -18.63 18.68
C ALA A 83 -35.54 -18.60 17.20
N GLU A 84 -36.49 -18.84 16.29
CA GLU A 84 -36.26 -18.80 14.84
C GLU A 84 -35.83 -17.42 14.34
N ASN A 85 -36.42 -16.35 14.88
CA ASN A 85 -36.06 -14.99 14.51
C ASN A 85 -34.65 -14.62 15.02
N SER A 86 -34.31 -15.02 16.25
CA SER A 86 -32.97 -14.86 16.83
C SER A 86 -31.93 -15.61 16.01
N GLU A 87 -32.21 -16.87 15.64
CA GLU A 87 -31.32 -17.70 14.84
C GLU A 87 -31.10 -17.11 13.45
N ARG A 88 -32.16 -16.63 12.79
CA ARG A 88 -32.06 -15.93 11.50
C ARG A 88 -31.20 -14.67 11.60
N HIS A 89 -31.42 -13.83 12.61
CA HIS A 89 -30.62 -12.63 12.82
C HIS A 89 -29.14 -12.95 13.03
N TYR A 90 -28.84 -13.95 13.86
CA TYR A 90 -27.46 -14.35 14.11
C TYR A 90 -26.77 -14.89 12.86
N ARG A 91 -27.48 -15.74 12.08
CA ARG A 91 -26.96 -16.29 10.83
C ARG A 91 -26.67 -15.21 9.79
N GLU A 92 -27.56 -14.23 9.64
CA GLU A 92 -27.36 -13.12 8.70
C GLU A 92 -26.18 -12.22 9.11
N LEU A 93 -26.06 -11.92 10.41
CA LEU A 93 -24.92 -11.16 10.93
C LEU A 93 -23.59 -11.90 10.70
N LEU A 94 -23.56 -13.21 10.92
CA LEU A 94 -22.38 -14.02 10.63
C LEU A 94 -22.06 -14.03 9.13
N LYS A 95 -23.05 -14.21 8.27
CA LYS A 95 -22.85 -14.24 6.82
C LYS A 95 -22.26 -12.92 6.30
N THR A 96 -22.83 -11.79 6.73
CA THR A 96 -22.35 -10.45 6.31
C THR A 96 -20.93 -10.17 6.79
N THR A 97 -20.60 -10.55 8.02
CA THR A 97 -19.23 -10.41 8.55
C THR A 97 -18.25 -11.34 7.83
N GLU A 98 -18.62 -12.59 7.58
CA GLU A 98 -17.81 -13.56 6.83
C GLU A 98 -17.56 -13.09 5.40
N GLU A 99 -18.58 -12.56 4.71
CA GLU A 99 -18.44 -11.98 3.38
C GLU A 99 -17.48 -10.78 3.36
N SER A 100 -17.55 -9.91 4.35
CA SER A 100 -16.64 -8.78 4.48
C SER A 100 -15.19 -9.24 4.69
N VAL A 101 -14.97 -10.20 5.60
CA VAL A 101 -13.65 -10.79 5.86
C VAL A 101 -13.11 -11.49 4.61
N ARG A 102 -13.94 -12.29 3.92
CA ARG A 102 -13.57 -13.01 2.71
C ARG A 102 -13.15 -12.06 1.58
N ARG A 103 -13.88 -10.96 1.38
CA ARG A 103 -13.52 -9.93 0.41
C ARG A 103 -12.19 -9.28 0.77
N ARG A 104 -12.01 -8.90 2.04
CA ARG A 104 -10.76 -8.28 2.50
C ARG A 104 -9.56 -9.20 2.36
N LEU A 105 -9.74 -10.50 2.59
CA LEU A 105 -8.71 -11.50 2.39
C LEU A 105 -8.30 -11.58 0.92
N ARG A 106 -9.26 -11.66 -0.02
CA ARG A 106 -8.99 -11.67 -1.46
C ARG A 106 -8.27 -10.41 -1.94
N GLU A 107 -8.65 -9.24 -1.43
CA GLU A 107 -7.93 -7.99 -1.71
C GLU A 107 -6.46 -8.08 -1.28
N LYS A 108 -6.21 -8.63 -0.09
CA LYS A 108 -4.85 -8.81 0.43
C LYS A 108 -4.05 -9.87 -0.33
N GLU A 109 -4.67 -10.97 -0.71
CA GLU A 109 -4.06 -11.99 -1.58
C GLU A 109 -3.65 -11.40 -2.94
N ALA A 110 -4.51 -10.57 -3.54
CA ALA A 110 -4.21 -9.89 -4.80
C ALA A 110 -3.08 -8.83 -4.65
N GLU A 111 -3.06 -8.09 -3.54
CA GLU A 111 -1.96 -7.17 -3.22
C GLU A 111 -0.62 -7.93 -3.07
N ILE A 112 -0.63 -9.06 -2.35
CA ILE A 112 0.56 -9.91 -2.18
C ILE A 112 1.03 -10.43 -3.53
N GLU A 113 0.14 -10.99 -4.33
CA GLU A 113 0.48 -11.54 -5.65
C GLU A 113 1.04 -10.45 -6.60
N LYS A 114 0.52 -9.22 -6.53
CA LYS A 114 1.08 -8.09 -7.28
C LYS A 114 2.47 -7.71 -6.76
N ALA A 115 2.68 -7.71 -5.46
CA ALA A 115 3.98 -7.41 -4.85
C ALA A 115 5.02 -8.49 -5.20
N THR A 116 4.65 -9.77 -5.16
CA THR A 116 5.55 -10.88 -5.53
C THR A 116 5.96 -10.83 -7.00
N ARG A 117 5.01 -10.54 -7.92
CA ARG A 117 5.35 -10.31 -9.34
C ARG A 117 6.36 -9.20 -9.52
N ARG A 118 6.15 -8.04 -8.90
CA ARG A 118 7.09 -6.92 -8.98
C ARG A 118 8.44 -7.23 -8.35
N HIS A 119 8.45 -7.97 -7.24
CA HIS A 119 9.69 -8.43 -6.63
C HIS A 119 10.51 -9.28 -7.60
N ALA A 120 9.88 -10.28 -8.23
CA ALA A 120 10.54 -11.14 -9.21
C ALA A 120 11.06 -10.36 -10.43
N GLU A 121 10.28 -9.39 -10.94
CA GLU A 121 10.73 -8.51 -12.03
C GLU A 121 11.96 -7.67 -11.65
N LEU A 122 11.99 -7.14 -10.42
CA LEU A 122 13.10 -6.34 -9.93
C LEU A 122 14.34 -7.20 -9.66
N GLU A 123 14.19 -8.39 -9.10
CA GLU A 123 15.29 -9.34 -8.91
C GLU A 123 15.91 -9.75 -10.24
N ALA A 124 15.09 -10.06 -11.25
CA ALA A 124 15.58 -10.40 -12.58
C ALA A 124 16.40 -9.25 -13.20
N ARG A 125 15.93 -7.99 -13.07
CA ARG A 125 16.67 -6.81 -13.52
C ARG A 125 17.96 -6.59 -12.74
N ALA A 126 17.95 -6.82 -11.43
CA ALA A 126 19.15 -6.70 -10.60
C ALA A 126 20.21 -7.73 -11.04
N MET A 127 19.81 -8.98 -11.24
CA MET A 127 20.70 -10.03 -11.76
C MET A 127 21.25 -9.68 -13.14
N GLN A 128 20.40 -9.15 -14.05
CA GLN A 128 20.84 -8.70 -15.36
C GLN A 128 21.92 -7.62 -15.27
N ILE A 129 21.63 -6.53 -14.54
CA ILE A 129 22.59 -5.41 -14.38
C ILE A 129 23.89 -5.88 -13.72
N GLU A 130 23.81 -6.80 -12.76
CA GLU A 130 25.00 -7.37 -12.12
C GLU A 130 25.86 -8.17 -13.12
N THR A 131 25.23 -8.97 -13.99
CA THR A 131 25.95 -9.69 -15.06
C THR A 131 26.57 -8.75 -16.08
N GLU A 132 25.85 -7.70 -16.49
CA GLU A 132 26.36 -6.69 -17.42
C GLU A 132 27.52 -5.91 -16.79
N SER A 133 27.39 -5.52 -15.52
CA SER A 133 28.45 -4.83 -14.77
C SER A 133 29.72 -5.66 -14.69
N ARG A 134 29.62 -6.96 -14.36
CA ARG A 134 30.76 -7.88 -14.36
C ARG A 134 31.40 -8.01 -15.75
N ALA A 135 30.59 -8.11 -16.80
CA ALA A 135 31.10 -8.19 -18.17
C ALA A 135 31.87 -6.92 -18.56
N TRP A 136 31.34 -5.74 -18.20
CA TRP A 136 32.04 -4.46 -18.42
C TRP A 136 33.32 -4.34 -17.62
N GLN A 137 33.34 -4.77 -16.35
CA GLN A 137 34.55 -4.79 -15.53
C GLN A 137 35.62 -5.71 -16.13
N ALA A 138 35.25 -6.91 -16.60
CA ALA A 138 36.18 -7.82 -17.25
C ALA A 138 36.77 -7.23 -18.54
N ARG A 139 35.95 -6.55 -19.35
CA ARG A 139 36.40 -5.83 -20.56
C ARG A 139 37.37 -4.71 -20.20
N ALA A 140 37.03 -3.90 -19.20
CA ALA A 140 37.90 -2.82 -18.73
C ALA A 140 39.26 -3.35 -18.25
N ALA A 141 39.26 -4.42 -17.45
CA ALA A 141 40.49 -5.05 -16.97
C ALA A 141 41.35 -5.62 -18.11
N SER A 142 40.74 -6.24 -19.13
CA SER A 142 41.47 -6.69 -20.33
C SER A 142 42.13 -5.51 -21.06
N LYS A 143 41.40 -4.41 -21.23
CA LYS A 143 41.91 -3.20 -21.89
C LYS A 143 43.02 -2.52 -21.08
N GLU A 144 42.91 -2.51 -19.75
CA GLU A 144 43.97 -2.03 -18.87
C GLU A 144 45.22 -2.92 -18.98
N ALA A 145 45.07 -4.24 -19.02
CA ALA A 145 46.19 -5.17 -19.23
C ALA A 145 46.87 -4.99 -20.60
N GLU A 146 46.09 -4.78 -21.66
CA GLU A 146 46.60 -4.45 -23.00
C GLU A 146 47.38 -3.12 -22.97
N ALA A 147 46.82 -2.07 -22.39
CA ALA A 147 47.44 -0.74 -22.29
C ALA A 147 48.74 -0.76 -21.48
N THR A 148 48.75 -1.43 -20.32
CA THR A 148 49.95 -1.58 -19.48
C THR A 148 51.06 -2.37 -20.19
N THR A 149 50.70 -3.43 -20.93
CA THR A 149 51.67 -4.18 -21.75
C THR A 149 52.25 -3.30 -22.86
N LEU A 150 51.42 -2.53 -23.57
CA LEU A 150 51.86 -1.60 -24.60
C LEU A 150 52.77 -0.51 -24.01
N GLN A 151 52.40 0.05 -22.86
CA GLN A 151 53.21 1.03 -22.14
C GLN A 151 54.60 0.47 -21.78
N ALA A 152 54.67 -0.76 -21.26
CA ALA A 152 55.94 -1.41 -20.94
C ALA A 152 56.81 -1.61 -22.19
N ARG A 153 56.21 -2.02 -23.32
CA ARG A 153 56.93 -2.16 -24.61
C ARG A 153 57.48 -0.83 -25.11
N LEU A 154 56.71 0.26 -25.02
CA LEU A 154 57.17 1.59 -25.40
C LEU A 154 58.32 2.07 -24.51
N GLN A 155 58.22 1.86 -23.19
CA GLN A 155 59.30 2.20 -22.27
C GLN A 155 60.59 1.42 -22.57
N GLN A 156 60.47 0.14 -22.91
CA GLN A 156 61.62 -0.67 -23.35
C GLN A 156 62.22 -0.15 -24.66
N ALA A 157 61.40 0.18 -25.67
CA ALA A 157 61.86 0.72 -26.94
C ALA A 157 62.56 2.08 -26.76
N VAL A 158 62.06 2.96 -25.90
CA VAL A 158 62.72 4.24 -25.57
C VAL A 158 64.06 4.01 -24.85
N ALA A 159 64.13 3.05 -23.93
CA ALA A 159 65.37 2.73 -23.23
C ALA A 159 66.44 2.09 -24.14
N HIS A 160 66.03 1.36 -25.19
CA HIS A 160 66.95 0.71 -26.15
C HIS A 160 67.23 1.56 -27.41
N GLY A 161 66.34 2.50 -27.76
CA GLY A 161 66.47 3.41 -28.91
C GLY A 161 67.24 4.70 -28.63
N GLY A 162 67.85 4.84 -27.44
CA GLY A 162 68.64 6.00 -27.03
C GLY A 162 70.11 5.99 -27.45
N GLY A 163 70.53 5.06 -28.32
CA GLY A 163 71.91 4.96 -28.78
C GLY A 163 72.02 4.24 -30.12
N ASP A 164 71.77 4.96 -31.22
CA ASP A 164 72.63 4.95 -32.39
C ASP A 164 72.05 5.89 -33.46
N THR A 165 72.73 7.01 -33.65
CA THR A 165 72.63 7.77 -34.88
C THR A 165 73.47 7.09 -35.96
N VAL A 166 72.95 7.14 -37.19
CA VAL A 166 73.58 6.88 -38.49
C VAL A 166 73.43 5.44 -39.03
N ALA A 167 72.32 5.19 -39.76
CA ALA A 167 72.33 4.93 -41.22
C ALA A 167 70.97 4.37 -41.71
N GLU A 168 70.25 5.16 -42.51
CA GLU A 168 69.29 4.69 -43.53
C GLU A 168 70.07 4.19 -44.78
N PRO A 169 69.49 3.46 -45.78
CA PRO A 169 68.07 3.40 -46.15
C PRO A 169 67.51 2.03 -46.65
N ASN A 170 66.18 2.01 -46.83
CA ASN A 170 65.47 1.60 -48.09
C ASN A 170 64.49 0.40 -48.06
N SER A 171 63.23 0.75 -48.34
CA SER A 171 62.23 0.09 -49.23
C SER A 171 61.66 -1.30 -48.91
N GLY A 172 60.33 -1.34 -48.79
CA GLY A 172 59.53 -2.57 -48.92
C GLY A 172 58.04 -2.36 -48.69
N SER A 173 57.33 -2.10 -49.80
CA SER A 173 55.86 -2.10 -49.98
C SER A 173 55.11 -3.23 -49.25
N VAL A 174 53.88 -2.98 -48.79
CA VAL A 174 52.64 -3.61 -49.31
C VAL A 174 51.40 -3.05 -48.59
N ASP A 175 50.41 -2.82 -49.44
CA ASP A 175 49.01 -2.43 -49.27
C ASP A 175 48.22 -3.25 -48.24
N GLY A 176 47.28 -2.61 -47.54
CA GLY A 176 46.44 -3.27 -46.53
C GLY A 176 45.39 -2.31 -45.97
N VAL A 177 44.31 -2.14 -46.72
CA VAL A 177 43.07 -1.48 -46.31
C VAL A 177 42.55 -2.13 -45.03
N ASP A 178 42.42 -1.36 -43.95
CA ASP A 178 41.44 -1.66 -42.92
C ASP A 178 40.86 -0.34 -42.42
N GLU A 179 39.55 -0.19 -42.61
CA GLU A 179 38.78 0.98 -42.24
C GLU A 179 38.77 1.11 -40.72
N ALA A 180 39.64 1.97 -40.18
CA ALA A 180 39.44 2.52 -38.88
C ALA A 180 38.29 3.53 -39.01
N GLU A 181 37.08 3.10 -38.64
CA GLU A 181 35.97 4.01 -38.41
C GLU A 181 36.45 5.13 -37.50
N ASP A 182 36.53 6.31 -38.10
CA ASP A 182 36.82 7.60 -37.49
C ASP A 182 35.82 7.82 -36.36
N ALA A 183 36.22 7.41 -35.16
CA ALA A 183 35.58 7.84 -33.94
C ALA A 183 35.87 9.33 -33.85
N GLU A 184 34.96 10.13 -34.42
CA GLU A 184 34.89 11.58 -34.26
C GLU A 184 34.97 11.90 -32.76
N SER A 185 36.19 12.06 -32.25
CA SER A 185 36.40 12.63 -30.94
C SER A 185 36.12 14.12 -31.13
N ALA A 186 34.91 14.53 -30.84
CA ALA A 186 34.64 15.93 -30.56
C ALA A 186 35.51 16.28 -29.33
N TYR A 187 36.71 16.80 -29.59
CA TYR A 187 37.53 17.44 -28.58
C TYR A 187 36.69 18.57 -27.96
N VAL A 188 36.12 18.30 -26.78
CA VAL A 188 35.48 19.33 -25.98
C VAL A 188 36.60 20.05 -25.27
N ASP A 189 36.98 21.19 -25.83
CA ASP A 189 37.92 22.14 -25.23
C ASP A 189 37.52 22.43 -23.76
N PRO A 190 38.35 22.07 -22.78
CA PRO A 190 38.10 22.35 -21.36
C PRO A 190 37.94 23.84 -21.07
N ASP A 191 38.47 24.72 -21.93
CA ASP A 191 38.39 26.18 -21.78
C ASP A 191 37.08 26.78 -22.36
N ARG A 192 36.18 25.95 -22.91
CA ARG A 192 34.79 26.37 -23.22
C ARG A 192 33.84 26.28 -22.00
N LEU A 193 34.36 26.05 -20.80
CA LEU A 193 33.60 26.07 -19.55
C LEU A 193 33.21 27.46 -19.04
N GLU A 194 33.20 28.49 -19.89
CA GLU A 194 32.63 29.79 -19.57
C GLU A 194 31.35 30.05 -20.38
N LEU A 195 30.29 29.32 -20.05
CA LEU A 195 28.91 29.83 -20.04
C LEU A 195 28.11 28.93 -19.10
N THR A 196 28.07 29.31 -17.82
CA THR A 196 27.65 28.52 -16.64
C THR A 196 26.14 28.18 -16.57
N GLY A 197 25.52 27.74 -17.67
CA GLY A 197 24.09 27.37 -17.68
C GLY A 197 23.60 26.77 -19.01
N PRO A 198 22.41 26.12 -19.01
CA PRO A 198 21.84 25.51 -20.20
C PRO A 198 21.63 26.55 -21.31
N SER A 199 21.84 26.18 -22.58
CA SER A 199 21.56 27.09 -23.71
C SER A 199 20.06 27.23 -23.97
N CYS A 200 19.63 28.40 -24.44
CA CYS A 200 18.25 28.62 -24.87
C CYS A 200 17.85 27.63 -25.98
N ARG A 201 16.74 26.91 -25.79
CA ARG A 201 16.26 25.87 -26.70
C ARG A 201 15.63 26.39 -28.00
N ILE A 202 15.51 27.71 -28.16
CA ILE A 202 14.96 28.33 -29.37
C ILE A 202 16.09 28.85 -30.26
N CYS A 203 16.93 29.73 -29.73
CA CYS A 203 17.98 30.36 -30.53
C CYS A 203 19.32 29.65 -30.46
N TRP A 204 19.55 28.79 -29.46
CA TRP A 204 20.80 28.05 -29.21
C TRP A 204 22.08 28.91 -29.10
N ARG A 205 21.93 30.24 -29.08
CA ARG A 205 23.03 31.23 -29.09
C ARG A 205 23.27 31.89 -27.74
N ARG A 206 22.24 32.00 -26.90
CA ARG A 206 22.29 32.65 -25.58
C ARG A 206 22.03 31.61 -24.50
N SER A 207 22.56 31.84 -23.29
CA SER A 207 22.18 31.06 -22.11
C SER A 207 20.69 31.18 -21.83
N ALA A 208 20.09 30.11 -21.32
CA ALA A 208 18.74 30.09 -20.82
C ALA A 208 18.74 30.77 -19.44
N THR A 209 18.04 31.89 -19.37
CA THR A 209 17.86 32.70 -18.17
C THR A 209 16.40 32.78 -17.76
N VAL A 210 15.49 32.09 -18.44
CA VAL A 210 14.06 32.18 -18.21
C VAL A 210 13.43 30.81 -17.96
N LEU A 211 12.71 30.73 -16.84
CA LEU A 211 12.00 29.56 -16.34
C LEU A 211 10.53 29.63 -16.73
N ALA A 212 10.01 28.58 -17.37
CA ALA A 212 8.63 28.49 -17.84
C ALA A 212 7.69 27.95 -16.76
N LEU A 213 6.63 28.68 -16.41
CA LEU A 213 5.62 28.24 -15.44
C LEU A 213 4.37 27.67 -16.14
N PRO A 214 3.78 26.58 -15.61
CA PRO A 214 4.02 25.99 -14.29
C PRO A 214 5.13 24.93 -14.22
N CYS A 215 5.70 24.49 -15.34
CA CYS A 215 6.60 23.33 -15.37
C CYS A 215 8.00 23.54 -14.77
N ARG A 216 8.36 24.79 -14.45
CA ARG A 216 9.64 25.20 -13.85
C ARG A 216 10.91 24.82 -14.61
N HIS A 217 10.79 24.55 -15.90
CA HIS A 217 11.95 24.29 -16.75
C HIS A 217 12.66 25.59 -17.12
N LEU A 218 13.97 25.65 -16.91
CA LEU A 218 14.86 26.72 -17.37
C LEU A 218 15.31 26.43 -18.80
N ILE A 219 14.72 27.12 -19.78
CA ILE A 219 14.78 26.70 -21.20
C ILE A 219 14.92 27.82 -22.21
N LEU A 220 14.59 29.06 -21.84
CA LEU A 220 14.54 30.19 -22.76
C LEU A 220 15.54 31.27 -22.34
N CYS A 221 16.09 32.01 -23.28
CA CYS A 221 16.71 33.30 -22.98
C CYS A 221 15.65 34.41 -22.96
N LYS A 222 15.93 35.53 -22.31
CA LYS A 222 15.03 36.71 -22.26
C LYS A 222 14.44 37.10 -23.62
N GLY A 223 15.25 37.12 -24.68
CA GLY A 223 14.77 37.52 -26.01
C GLY A 223 13.89 36.50 -26.74
N CYS A 224 13.82 35.25 -26.27
CA CYS A 224 12.97 34.20 -26.85
C CYS A 224 11.74 33.91 -25.98
N ASP A 225 11.58 34.58 -24.84
CA ASP A 225 10.51 34.30 -23.91
C ASP A 225 9.11 34.64 -24.48
N GLY A 226 9.00 35.76 -25.21
CA GLY A 226 7.72 36.22 -25.78
C GLY A 226 7.19 35.38 -26.95
N SER A 227 8.04 34.60 -27.62
CA SER A 227 7.67 33.82 -28.81
C SER A 227 7.23 32.39 -28.50
N VAL A 228 7.32 31.96 -27.25
CA VAL A 228 7.07 30.57 -26.84
C VAL A 228 5.89 30.50 -25.88
N ARG A 229 4.85 29.74 -26.24
CA ARG A 229 3.66 29.49 -25.40
C ARG A 229 3.60 28.07 -24.82
N VAL A 230 4.53 27.21 -25.19
CA VAL A 230 4.60 25.80 -24.74
C VAL A 230 6.06 25.47 -24.42
N CYS A 231 6.32 24.84 -23.28
CA CYS A 231 7.64 24.42 -22.88
C CYS A 231 8.18 23.34 -23.85
N PRO A 232 9.31 23.57 -24.56
CA PRO A 232 9.86 22.57 -25.48
C PRO A 232 10.38 21.29 -24.81
N LEU A 233 10.58 21.28 -23.48
CA LEU A 233 11.03 20.09 -22.75
C LEU A 233 9.89 19.14 -22.38
N CYS A 234 8.79 19.68 -21.87
CA CYS A 234 7.72 18.86 -21.30
C CYS A 234 6.34 19.14 -21.92
N LEU A 235 6.30 19.96 -22.96
CA LEU A 235 5.11 20.31 -23.74
C LEU A 235 3.95 20.94 -22.93
N SER A 236 4.24 21.41 -21.71
CA SER A 236 3.26 22.10 -20.87
C SER A 236 3.04 23.53 -21.37
N SER A 237 1.80 24.02 -21.32
CA SER A 237 1.47 25.40 -21.65
C SER A 237 2.20 26.37 -20.72
N LYS A 238 2.93 27.33 -21.30
CA LYS A 238 3.61 28.39 -20.57
C LYS A 238 2.63 29.53 -20.32
N ASN A 239 2.23 29.71 -19.06
CA ASN A 239 1.29 30.76 -18.67
C ASN A 239 2.01 32.02 -18.16
N SER A 240 3.21 31.86 -17.64
CA SER A 240 4.09 32.94 -17.19
C SER A 240 5.55 32.48 -17.19
N SER A 241 6.46 33.43 -16.98
CA SER A 241 7.90 33.21 -17.00
C SER A 241 8.59 33.99 -15.88
N VAL A 242 9.73 33.48 -15.41
CA VAL A 242 10.58 34.14 -14.41
C VAL A 242 12.01 34.17 -14.92
N GLU A 243 12.64 35.34 -14.92
CA GLU A 243 14.06 35.48 -15.25
C GLU A 243 14.93 35.17 -14.02
N VAL A 244 15.97 34.36 -14.21
CA VAL A 244 16.96 33.98 -13.21
C VAL A 244 18.31 34.59 -13.57
N PHE A 245 19.03 35.08 -12.56
CA PHE A 245 20.36 35.65 -12.69
C PHE A 245 21.36 34.73 -11.98
N PHE A 246 22.40 34.31 -12.69
CA PHE A 246 23.50 33.53 -12.12
C PHE A 246 24.55 34.51 -11.58
N SER A 247 24.90 34.38 -10.30
CA SER A 247 25.93 35.17 -9.60
C SER A 247 27.31 34.54 -9.69
#